data_AF-A0A7Y8DG74-F1
#
_entry.id   AF-A0A7Y8DG74-F1
#
_cell.length_a   1.000
_cell.length_b   1.000
_cell.length_c   1.000
_cell.angle_alpha   90.00
_cell.angle_beta   90.00
_cell.angle_gamma   90.00
#
_symmetry.space_group_name_H-M   'P 1'
#
loop_
_entity.id
_entity.type
_entity.pdbx_description
1 polymer ?
#
loop_
_entity_poly.entity_id
_entity_poly.type
_entity_poly.pdbx_seq_one_letter_code
_entity_poly.pdbx_strand_id
1 'polypeptide(L)'
;MFGDNQEQNVGTGAVAVQAGNDVHITQNGLSYSEVRDVALDVFRANFFQLAGPAMETAKARAEEITEDFLKKLQQENPDGFGKGQDPDFQHALFTVQREYARNGDKDLGDLLIDLLVDRSKEEQRDIVQIVLNESLSTAPKLTDSHLAVLAIIFLFGYTQNQGIGNHAMLGEYFDKYVLPFSTKLIKNPACYQHLQFTGCGTPRMNALTLEGILASTYSGLFLKGFDKSEIENKQISIGLDTNLFMICLNDSEKIQVRANNLEVLDERFKANGINEDDQVKIREIFQMGKMSHDEIREKCVSIRPYMAPVFELWTESQMNSFSLTSVGMAIGHANIKRLTGEFASLSIWIN
;
A
#
# COMPACT_ATOMS: atom_id res chain seq x y z
N MET A 1 -26.89 -41.91 45.20
CA MET A 1 -25.51 -41.67 44.75
C MET A 1 -25.09 -42.86 43.90
N PHE A 2 -25.15 -42.74 42.57
CA PHE A 2 -24.49 -43.65 41.60
C PHE A 2 -24.41 -42.94 40.24
N GLY A 3 -23.18 -42.84 39.70
CA GLY A 3 -22.76 -42.63 38.29
C GLY A 3 -23.22 -41.35 37.58
N ASP A 4 -22.42 -40.60 36.82
CA ASP A 4 -21.16 -40.95 36.16
C ASP A 4 -20.21 -39.75 36.13
N ASN A 5 -18.93 -39.98 36.47
CA ASN A 5 -17.87 -39.04 36.11
C ASN A 5 -17.67 -39.15 34.59
N GLN A 6 -18.19 -38.19 33.83
CA GLN A 6 -17.86 -38.03 32.43
C GLN A 6 -16.41 -37.52 32.32
N GLU A 7 -15.48 -38.42 31.99
CA GLU A 7 -14.10 -38.07 31.65
C GLU A 7 -14.00 -37.76 30.16
N GLN A 8 -13.49 -36.57 29.81
CA GLN A 8 -13.25 -36.13 28.44
C GLN A 8 -11.77 -35.86 28.23
N ASN A 9 -11.16 -36.53 27.24
CA ASN A 9 -9.81 -36.22 26.78
C ASN A 9 -9.88 -35.29 25.57
N VAL A 10 -9.26 -34.12 25.71
CA VAL A 10 -9.29 -33.05 24.70
C VAL A 10 -7.88 -32.87 24.14
N GLY A 11 -7.75 -32.97 22.81
CA GLY A 11 -6.48 -32.72 22.12
C GLY A 11 -6.12 -31.23 22.12
N THR A 12 -4.85 -30.91 21.88
CA THR A 12 -4.33 -29.55 21.86
C THR A 12 -5.09 -28.70 20.82
N GLY A 13 -5.83 -27.68 21.28
CA GLY A 13 -6.60 -26.76 20.43
C GLY A 13 -8.11 -27.04 20.34
N ALA A 14 -8.63 -28.09 20.98
CA ALA A 14 -10.06 -28.37 21.01
C ALA A 14 -10.75 -27.77 22.26
N VAL A 15 -12.02 -27.41 22.12
CA VAL A 15 -12.87 -26.91 23.20
C VAL A 15 -13.75 -28.06 23.69
N ALA A 16 -13.61 -28.45 24.95
CA ALA A 16 -14.55 -29.35 25.61
C ALA A 16 -15.78 -28.58 26.05
N VAL A 17 -16.95 -28.99 25.57
CA VAL A 17 -18.25 -28.50 26.03
C VAL A 17 -19.04 -29.68 26.56
N GLN A 18 -19.43 -29.60 27.84
CA GLN A 18 -20.18 -30.63 28.55
C GLN A 18 -21.44 -30.00 29.16
N ALA A 19 -22.61 -30.50 28.79
CA ALA A 19 -23.89 -30.06 29.36
C ALA A 19 -24.82 -31.25 29.60
N GLY A 20 -25.70 -31.13 30.59
CA GLY A 20 -26.67 -32.18 30.95
C GLY A 20 -27.92 -32.24 30.05
N ASN A 21 -28.06 -31.33 29.08
CA ASN A 21 -29.12 -31.24 28.07
C ASN A 21 -28.51 -30.86 26.71
N ASP A 22 -29.33 -30.72 25.65
CA ASP A 22 -28.89 -30.37 24.30
C ASP A 22 -27.98 -29.14 24.26
N VAL A 23 -26.78 -29.31 23.69
CA VAL A 23 -25.82 -28.24 23.42
C VAL A 23 -26.00 -27.79 21.97
N HIS A 24 -26.55 -26.61 21.77
CA HIS A 24 -26.45 -25.92 20.48
C HIS A 24 -25.14 -25.13 20.43
N ILE A 25 -24.13 -25.70 19.76
CA ILE A 25 -22.93 -24.96 19.38
C ILE A 25 -23.27 -24.15 18.13
N THR A 26 -23.69 -22.90 18.30
CA THR A 26 -23.77 -21.93 17.21
C THR A 26 -22.35 -21.47 16.87
N GLN A 27 -21.70 -22.12 15.91
CA GLN A 27 -20.58 -21.49 15.22
C GLN A 27 -21.16 -20.31 14.43
N ASN A 28 -20.90 -19.09 14.90
CA ASN A 28 -21.28 -17.88 14.18
C ASN A 28 -20.29 -17.68 13.01
N GLY A 29 -20.56 -18.35 11.88
CA GLY A 29 -19.77 -18.22 10.65
C GLY A 29 -19.67 -19.53 9.88
N LEU A 30 -19.45 -19.45 8.56
CA LEU A 30 -19.15 -20.63 7.75
C LEU A 30 -17.72 -21.10 8.05
N SER A 31 -17.51 -22.41 8.08
CA SER A 31 -16.18 -23.04 8.08
C SER A 31 -15.48 -22.88 6.73
N TYR A 32 -14.16 -23.10 6.71
CA TYR A 32 -13.35 -23.11 5.48
C TYR A 32 -13.99 -23.96 4.37
N SER A 33 -14.39 -25.20 4.70
CA SER A 33 -15.01 -26.12 3.75
C SER A 33 -16.35 -25.61 3.24
N GLU A 34 -17.16 -25.00 4.10
CA GLU A 34 -18.46 -24.48 3.70
C GLU A 34 -18.33 -23.25 2.79
N VAL A 35 -17.41 -22.32 3.09
CA VAL A 35 -17.15 -21.17 2.21
C VAL A 35 -16.63 -21.62 0.85
N ARG A 36 -15.75 -22.62 0.83
CA ARG A 36 -15.25 -23.23 -0.39
C ARG A 36 -16.37 -23.80 -1.25
N ASP A 37 -17.25 -24.60 -0.66
CA ASP A 37 -18.36 -25.21 -1.40
C ASP A 37 -19.32 -24.15 -1.93
N VAL A 38 -19.66 -23.14 -1.12
CA VAL A 38 -20.45 -21.97 -1.56
C VAL A 38 -19.78 -21.26 -2.73
N ALA A 39 -18.47 -20.98 -2.64
CA ALA A 39 -17.72 -20.30 -3.69
C ALA A 39 -17.75 -21.06 -5.03
N LEU A 40 -17.57 -22.38 -4.98
CA LEU A 40 -17.57 -23.22 -6.19
C LEU A 40 -18.98 -23.39 -6.76
N ASP A 41 -20.01 -23.45 -5.92
CA ASP A 41 -21.40 -23.53 -6.36
C ASP A 41 -21.85 -22.23 -7.02
N VAL A 42 -21.50 -21.07 -6.44
CA VAL A 42 -21.73 -19.75 -7.06
C VAL A 42 -21.06 -19.67 -8.43
N PHE A 43 -19.81 -20.13 -8.56
CA PHE A 43 -19.13 -20.17 -9.85
C PHE A 43 -19.87 -21.04 -10.86
N ARG A 44 -20.18 -22.29 -10.51
CA ARG A 44 -20.82 -23.26 -11.41
C ARG A 44 -22.21 -22.81 -11.87
N ALA A 45 -22.97 -22.16 -10.99
CA ALA A 45 -24.31 -21.68 -11.29
C ALA A 45 -24.32 -20.45 -12.22
N ASN A 46 -23.27 -19.62 -12.19
CA ASN A 46 -23.25 -18.32 -12.88
C ASN A 46 -22.28 -18.24 -14.07
N PHE A 47 -21.31 -19.15 -14.18
CA PHE A 47 -20.33 -19.14 -15.27
C PHE A 47 -20.95 -19.67 -16.57
N PHE A 48 -20.61 -19.05 -17.71
CA PHE A 48 -21.17 -19.44 -19.00
C PHE A 48 -20.70 -20.83 -19.45
N GLN A 49 -21.57 -21.55 -20.17
CA GLN A 49 -21.23 -22.86 -20.69
C GLN A 49 -20.15 -22.77 -21.77
N LEU A 50 -18.92 -23.13 -21.40
CA LEU A 50 -17.81 -23.39 -22.30
C LEU A 50 -17.87 -24.82 -22.86
N ALA A 51 -17.35 -25.00 -24.07
CA ALA A 51 -17.29 -26.31 -24.72
C ALA A 51 -15.95 -27.01 -24.48
N GLY A 52 -16.00 -28.31 -24.18
CA GLY A 52 -14.83 -29.20 -24.19
C GLY A 52 -13.71 -28.76 -23.22
N PRO A 53 -12.43 -28.81 -23.65
CA PRO A 53 -11.27 -28.50 -22.79
C PRO A 53 -11.26 -27.11 -22.15
N ALA A 54 -11.97 -26.14 -22.74
CA ALA A 54 -12.06 -24.78 -22.20
C ALA A 54 -12.85 -24.74 -20.88
N MET A 55 -13.87 -25.59 -20.72
CA MET A 55 -14.62 -25.69 -19.47
C MET A 55 -13.75 -26.27 -18.35
N GLU A 56 -13.02 -27.35 -18.63
CA GLU A 56 -12.13 -27.97 -17.65
C GLU A 56 -11.03 -27.00 -17.20
N THR A 57 -10.48 -26.21 -18.14
CA THR A 57 -9.48 -25.18 -17.82
C THR A 57 -10.06 -24.08 -16.93
N ALA A 58 -11.26 -23.59 -17.27
CA ALA A 58 -11.93 -22.55 -16.47
C ALA A 58 -12.27 -23.03 -15.06
N LYS A 59 -12.74 -24.28 -14.93
CA LYS A 59 -13.05 -24.90 -13.64
C LYS A 59 -11.79 -25.09 -12.78
N ALA A 60 -10.71 -25.61 -13.36
CA ALA A 60 -9.45 -25.77 -12.64
C ALA A 60 -8.90 -24.43 -12.12
N ARG A 61 -8.97 -23.37 -12.95
CA ARG A 61 -8.56 -22.02 -12.55
C ARG A 61 -9.46 -21.42 -11.47
N ALA A 62 -10.77 -21.63 -11.55
CA ALA A 62 -11.70 -21.18 -10.52
C ALA A 62 -11.46 -21.88 -9.18
N GLU A 63 -11.12 -23.17 -9.21
CA GLU A 63 -10.70 -23.92 -8.02
C GLU A 63 -9.38 -23.37 -7.46
N GLU A 64 -8.36 -23.17 -8.31
CA GLU A 64 -7.06 -22.59 -7.94
C GLU A 64 -7.20 -21.25 -7.21
N ILE A 65 -7.87 -20.27 -7.83
CA ILE A 65 -8.01 -18.93 -7.25
C ILE A 65 -8.87 -18.93 -5.97
N THR A 66 -9.84 -19.84 -5.87
CA THR A 66 -10.66 -20.00 -4.66
C THR A 66 -9.80 -20.52 -3.52
N GLU A 67 -8.98 -21.55 -3.74
CA GLU A 67 -8.07 -22.05 -2.70
C GLU A 67 -7.07 -20.99 -2.26
N ASP A 68 -6.49 -20.25 -3.20
CA ASP A 68 -5.49 -19.23 -2.88
C ASP A 68 -6.11 -18.05 -2.13
N PHE A 69 -7.35 -17.66 -2.50
CA PHE A 69 -8.14 -16.72 -1.72
C PHE A 69 -8.37 -17.21 -0.28
N LEU A 70 -8.88 -18.44 -0.11
CA LEU A 70 -9.24 -18.95 1.22
C LEU A 70 -8.00 -19.10 2.13
N LYS A 71 -6.85 -19.51 1.58
CA LYS A 71 -5.58 -19.54 2.33
C LYS A 71 -5.19 -18.14 2.81
N LYS A 72 -5.26 -17.14 1.94
CA LYS A 72 -4.89 -15.76 2.31
C LYS A 72 -5.89 -15.15 3.29
N LEU A 73 -7.18 -15.41 3.11
CA LEU A 73 -8.23 -15.01 4.04
C LEU A 73 -7.99 -15.60 5.43
N GLN A 74 -7.65 -16.89 5.51
CA GLN A 74 -7.32 -17.54 6.78
C GLN A 74 -6.12 -16.89 7.51
N GLN A 75 -5.17 -16.35 6.76
CA GLN A 75 -3.97 -15.73 7.33
C GLN A 75 -4.23 -14.28 7.76
N GLU A 76 -4.95 -13.50 6.95
CA GLU A 76 -5.12 -12.06 7.18
C GLU A 76 -6.42 -11.66 7.88
N ASN A 77 -7.51 -12.42 7.67
CA ASN A 77 -8.83 -12.12 8.23
C ASN A 77 -9.68 -13.39 8.41
N PRO A 78 -9.38 -14.24 9.42
CA PRO A 78 -10.14 -15.47 9.67
C PRO A 78 -11.64 -15.24 9.86
N ASP A 79 -12.04 -14.15 10.52
CA ASP A 79 -13.45 -13.82 10.75
C ASP A 79 -14.20 -13.50 9.44
N GLY A 80 -13.44 -13.20 8.37
CA GLY A 80 -13.96 -12.97 7.03
C GLY A 80 -14.65 -14.17 6.39
N PHE A 81 -14.47 -15.41 6.88
CA PHE A 81 -15.21 -16.57 6.38
C PHE A 81 -16.73 -16.40 6.55
N GLY A 82 -17.18 -15.66 7.57
CA GLY A 82 -18.59 -15.33 7.77
C GLY A 82 -19.20 -14.55 6.60
N LYS A 83 -18.40 -13.79 5.84
CA LYS A 83 -18.84 -13.01 4.68
C LYS A 83 -19.29 -13.87 3.50
N GLY A 84 -18.97 -15.17 3.48
CA GLY A 84 -19.41 -16.09 2.43
C GLY A 84 -20.93 -16.19 2.29
N GLN A 85 -21.71 -15.77 3.29
CA GLN A 85 -23.18 -15.73 3.24
C GLN A 85 -23.74 -14.41 2.65
N ASP A 86 -22.91 -13.38 2.52
CA ASP A 86 -23.33 -12.07 2.04
C ASP A 86 -23.43 -12.05 0.49
N PRO A 87 -24.57 -11.63 -0.09
CA PRO A 87 -24.75 -11.61 -1.54
C PRO A 87 -23.76 -10.70 -2.29
N ASP A 88 -23.40 -9.54 -1.74
CA ASP A 88 -22.44 -8.63 -2.38
C ASP A 88 -21.02 -9.24 -2.37
N PHE A 89 -20.65 -9.88 -1.26
CA PHE A 89 -19.39 -10.62 -1.16
C PHE A 89 -19.34 -11.81 -2.12
N GLN A 90 -20.40 -12.61 -2.22
CA GLN A 90 -20.47 -13.70 -3.21
C GLN A 90 -20.34 -13.18 -4.64
N HIS A 91 -20.94 -12.03 -4.95
CA HIS A 91 -20.79 -11.39 -6.25
C HIS A 91 -19.35 -10.92 -6.52
N ALA A 92 -18.68 -10.34 -5.50
CA ALA A 92 -17.27 -9.95 -5.59
C ALA A 92 -16.36 -11.17 -5.80
N LEU A 93 -16.57 -12.25 -5.04
CA LEU A 93 -15.85 -13.51 -5.19
C LEU A 93 -16.06 -14.12 -6.59
N PHE A 94 -17.30 -14.15 -7.07
CA PHE A 94 -17.60 -14.61 -8.42
C PHE A 94 -16.89 -13.77 -9.49
N THR A 95 -16.79 -12.45 -9.28
CA THR A 95 -16.06 -11.56 -10.20
C THR A 95 -14.59 -11.97 -10.28
N VAL A 96 -13.94 -12.20 -9.14
CA VAL A 96 -12.54 -12.69 -9.10
C VAL A 96 -12.39 -14.01 -9.85
N GLN A 97 -13.23 -15.00 -9.52
CA GLN A 97 -13.20 -16.31 -10.16
C GLN A 97 -13.40 -16.22 -11.68
N ARG A 98 -14.38 -15.41 -12.12
CA ARG A 98 -14.70 -15.23 -13.54
C ARG A 98 -13.52 -14.66 -14.31
N GLU A 99 -12.89 -13.60 -13.80
CA GLU A 99 -11.81 -12.93 -14.52
C GLU A 99 -10.55 -13.80 -14.58
N TYR A 100 -10.19 -14.47 -13.47
CA TYR A 100 -9.06 -15.39 -13.46
C TYR A 100 -9.32 -16.64 -14.34
N ALA A 101 -10.53 -17.20 -14.31
CA ALA A 101 -10.87 -18.34 -15.16
C ALA A 101 -10.69 -18.02 -16.65
N ARG A 102 -10.99 -16.79 -17.08
CA ARG A 102 -10.90 -16.34 -18.47
C ARG A 102 -9.46 -16.24 -18.99
N ASN A 103 -8.54 -15.66 -18.22
CA ASN A 103 -7.18 -15.38 -18.72
C ASN A 103 -6.09 -16.25 -18.08
N GLY A 104 -6.26 -16.73 -16.84
CA GLY A 104 -5.27 -17.48 -16.10
C GLY A 104 -4.03 -16.67 -15.72
N ASP A 105 -4.15 -15.34 -15.68
CA ASP A 105 -3.06 -14.43 -15.33
C ASP A 105 -2.84 -14.44 -13.82
N LYS A 106 -1.73 -15.03 -13.38
CA LYS A 106 -1.37 -15.17 -11.96
C LYS A 106 -1.14 -13.82 -11.27
N ASP A 107 -0.51 -12.87 -11.97
CA ASP A 107 -0.23 -11.56 -11.41
C ASP A 107 -1.53 -10.80 -11.14
N LEU A 108 -2.49 -10.87 -12.08
CA LEU A 108 -3.82 -10.32 -11.87
C LEU A 108 -4.59 -11.09 -10.79
N GLY A 109 -4.51 -12.42 -10.77
CA GLY A 109 -5.14 -13.26 -9.76
C GLY A 109 -4.74 -12.85 -8.34
N ASP A 110 -3.45 -12.72 -8.09
CA ASP A 110 -2.92 -12.31 -6.79
C ASP A 110 -3.41 -10.91 -6.37
N LEU A 111 -3.46 -9.96 -7.32
CA LEU A 111 -4.00 -8.62 -7.09
C LEU A 111 -5.49 -8.66 -6.70
N LEU A 112 -6.29 -9.45 -7.43
CA LEU A 112 -7.72 -9.59 -7.18
C LEU A 112 -7.99 -10.27 -5.84
N ILE A 113 -7.16 -11.25 -5.46
CA ILE A 113 -7.21 -11.87 -4.14
C ILE A 113 -6.93 -10.82 -3.05
N ASP A 114 -5.90 -9.98 -3.20
CA ASP A 114 -5.60 -8.91 -2.24
C ASP A 114 -6.78 -7.95 -2.05
N LEU A 115 -7.38 -7.50 -3.15
CA LEU A 115 -8.56 -6.64 -3.12
C LEU A 115 -9.76 -7.33 -2.46
N LEU A 116 -9.96 -8.62 -2.70
CA LEU A 116 -11.07 -9.39 -2.11
C LEU A 116 -10.87 -9.65 -0.61
N VAL A 117 -9.63 -9.91 -0.18
CA VAL A 117 -9.29 -10.05 1.24
C VAL A 117 -9.49 -8.72 1.96
N ASP A 118 -9.04 -7.60 1.39
CA ASP A 118 -9.28 -6.29 2.00
C ASP A 118 -10.78 -5.97 2.02
N ARG A 119 -11.54 -6.34 0.98
CA ARG A 119 -13.00 -6.20 0.93
C ARG A 119 -13.71 -6.99 2.03
N SER A 120 -13.18 -8.15 2.43
CA SER A 120 -13.74 -8.98 3.50
C SER A 120 -13.63 -8.34 4.89
N LYS A 121 -12.70 -7.40 5.06
CA LYS A 121 -12.47 -6.68 6.33
C LYS A 121 -13.52 -5.60 6.58
N GLU A 122 -14.25 -5.18 5.54
CA GLU A 122 -15.28 -4.15 5.63
C GLU A 122 -16.66 -4.73 6.00
N GLU A 123 -17.32 -4.14 7.00
CA GLU A 123 -18.61 -4.61 7.52
C GLU A 123 -19.82 -3.78 7.09
N GLN A 124 -19.62 -2.50 6.79
CA GLN A 124 -20.69 -1.59 6.42
C GLN A 124 -20.51 -1.13 4.98
N ARG A 125 -21.62 -0.71 4.35
CA ARG A 125 -21.61 -0.06 3.04
C ARG A 125 -20.99 1.34 3.14
N ASP A 126 -19.69 1.37 3.33
CA ASP A 126 -18.87 2.56 3.33
C ASP A 126 -18.25 2.79 1.94
N ILE A 127 -17.54 3.92 1.83
CA ILE A 127 -16.85 4.28 0.59
C ILE A 127 -15.74 3.28 0.25
N VAL A 128 -15.09 2.67 1.25
CA VAL A 128 -14.00 1.70 1.05
C VAL A 128 -14.55 0.45 0.36
N GLN A 129 -15.68 -0.08 0.83
CA GLN A 129 -16.40 -1.18 0.21
C GLN A 129 -16.73 -0.90 -1.26
N ILE A 130 -17.30 0.29 -1.54
CA ILE A 130 -17.67 0.68 -2.91
C ILE A 130 -16.45 0.73 -3.80
N VAL A 131 -15.36 1.33 -3.30
CA VAL A 131 -14.12 1.45 -4.06
C VAL A 131 -13.50 0.09 -4.33
N LEU A 132 -13.42 -0.81 -3.34
CA LEU A 132 -12.88 -2.15 -3.51
C LEU A 132 -13.69 -2.96 -4.53
N ASN A 133 -15.02 -2.88 -4.50
CA ASN A 133 -15.88 -3.53 -5.49
C ASN A 133 -15.63 -2.99 -6.91
N GLU A 134 -15.49 -1.68 -7.06
CA GLU A 134 -15.17 -1.07 -8.35
C GLU A 134 -13.75 -1.43 -8.81
N SER A 135 -12.78 -1.51 -7.89
CA SER A 135 -11.41 -1.95 -8.16
C SER A 135 -11.35 -3.39 -8.67
N LEU A 136 -12.13 -4.32 -8.09
CA LEU A 136 -12.25 -5.70 -8.58
C LEU A 136 -12.77 -5.78 -10.01
N SER A 137 -13.66 -4.87 -10.40
CA SER A 137 -14.20 -4.79 -11.77
C SER A 137 -13.28 -4.06 -12.74
N THR A 138 -12.37 -3.23 -12.23
CA THR A 138 -11.50 -2.34 -13.01
C THR A 138 -10.11 -2.92 -13.25
N ALA A 139 -9.49 -3.54 -12.24
CA ALA A 139 -8.17 -4.16 -12.35
C ALA A 139 -8.02 -5.14 -13.53
N PRO A 140 -9.01 -6.00 -13.89
CA PRO A 140 -8.92 -6.90 -15.04
C PRO A 140 -8.81 -6.20 -16.40
N LYS A 141 -9.15 -4.91 -16.47
CA LYS A 141 -9.04 -4.08 -17.68
C LYS A 141 -7.64 -3.47 -17.84
N LEU A 142 -6.77 -3.66 -16.84
CA LEU A 142 -5.45 -3.06 -16.76
C LEU A 142 -4.37 -4.08 -17.12
N THR A 143 -3.24 -3.57 -17.56
CA THR A 143 -2.04 -4.39 -17.82
C THR A 143 -1.07 -4.20 -16.66
N ASP A 144 -0.08 -5.06 -16.56
CA ASP A 144 1.03 -4.92 -15.60
C ASP A 144 1.68 -3.54 -15.59
N SER A 145 1.86 -2.93 -16.75
CA SER A 145 2.40 -1.58 -16.86
C SER A 145 1.44 -0.52 -16.31
N HIS A 146 0.13 -0.65 -16.54
CA HIS A 146 -0.88 0.22 -15.94
C HIS A 146 -0.84 0.11 -14.41
N LEU A 147 -0.78 -1.12 -13.88
CA LEU A 147 -0.71 -1.38 -12.45
C LEU A 147 0.57 -0.81 -11.82
N ALA A 148 1.71 -0.97 -12.49
CA ALA A 148 2.99 -0.41 -12.06
C ALA A 148 2.97 1.13 -11.99
N VAL A 149 2.36 1.78 -12.99
CA VAL A 149 2.18 3.24 -12.99
C VAL A 149 1.29 3.69 -11.84
N LEU A 150 0.16 3.00 -11.59
CA LEU A 150 -0.71 3.31 -10.44
C LEU A 150 0.01 3.15 -9.11
N ALA A 151 0.79 2.07 -8.94
CA ALA A 151 1.58 1.84 -7.73
C ALA A 151 2.60 2.95 -7.48
N ILE A 152 3.37 3.35 -8.51
CA ILE A 152 4.40 4.38 -8.37
C ILE A 152 3.80 5.78 -8.12
N ILE A 153 2.71 6.14 -8.81
CA ILE A 153 2.01 7.40 -8.53
C ILE A 153 1.42 7.39 -7.12
N PHE A 154 0.82 6.28 -6.69
CA PHE A 154 0.27 6.14 -5.34
C PHE A 154 1.37 6.30 -4.28
N LEU A 155 2.47 5.55 -4.43
CA LEU A 155 3.59 5.55 -3.50
C LEU A 155 4.15 6.96 -3.28
N PHE A 156 4.48 7.69 -4.35
CA PHE A 156 5.08 9.02 -4.22
C PHE A 156 4.07 10.14 -4.02
N GLY A 157 2.88 10.05 -4.62
CA GLY A 157 1.88 11.11 -4.58
C GLY A 157 1.05 11.14 -3.31
N TYR A 158 0.90 10.00 -2.62
CA TYR A 158 -0.09 9.85 -1.55
C TYR A 158 0.46 9.22 -0.27
N THR A 159 1.66 8.62 -0.29
CA THR A 159 2.23 7.97 0.89
C THR A 159 3.45 8.72 1.42
N GLN A 160 3.66 8.65 2.73
CA GLN A 160 4.84 9.21 3.39
C GLN A 160 5.29 8.26 4.50
N ASN A 161 6.56 7.83 4.46
CA ASN A 161 7.13 6.98 5.50
C ASN A 161 8.00 7.82 6.45
N GLN A 162 7.42 8.25 7.57
CA GLN A 162 8.11 9.09 8.55
C GLN A 162 9.30 8.38 9.24
N GLY A 163 9.45 7.07 9.07
CA GLY A 163 10.56 6.28 9.62
C GLY A 163 11.89 6.41 8.87
N ILE A 164 11.93 6.98 7.67
CA ILE A 164 13.16 7.05 6.87
C ILE A 164 14.09 8.15 7.39
N GLY A 165 15.11 7.78 8.17
CA GLY A 165 16.01 8.75 8.82
C GLY A 165 17.38 8.96 8.17
N ASN A 166 17.76 8.16 7.18
CA ASN A 166 19.06 8.27 6.50
C ASN A 166 19.02 7.71 5.07
N HIS A 167 20.11 7.88 4.30
CA HIS A 167 20.19 7.44 2.91
C HIS A 167 20.14 5.92 2.73
N ALA A 168 20.62 5.13 3.69
CA ALA A 168 20.54 3.68 3.61
C ALA A 168 19.08 3.20 3.70
N MET A 169 18.33 3.73 4.66
CA MET A 169 16.89 3.48 4.81
C MET A 169 16.09 3.95 3.59
N LEU A 170 16.49 5.07 2.97
CA LEU A 170 15.86 5.53 1.73
C LEU A 170 16.13 4.56 0.57
N GLY A 171 17.36 4.06 0.46
CA GLY A 171 17.72 3.03 -0.53
C GLY A 171 16.93 1.74 -0.34
N GLU A 172 16.81 1.25 0.90
CA GLU A 172 16.00 0.07 1.24
C GLU A 172 14.51 0.30 0.93
N TYR A 173 14.00 1.51 1.18
CA TYR A 173 12.63 1.88 0.82
C TYR A 173 12.42 1.83 -0.70
N PHE A 174 13.36 2.35 -1.49
CA PHE A 174 13.30 2.25 -2.94
C PHE A 174 13.37 0.78 -3.40
N ASP A 175 14.26 -0.03 -2.83
CA ASP A 175 14.41 -1.43 -3.22
C ASP A 175 13.13 -2.22 -2.93
N LYS A 176 12.49 -1.94 -1.79
CA LYS A 176 11.26 -2.61 -1.39
C LYS A 176 10.06 -2.18 -2.24
N TYR A 177 9.89 -0.88 -2.46
CA TYR A 177 8.62 -0.34 -2.98
C TYR A 177 8.68 0.21 -4.42
N VAL A 178 9.86 0.48 -4.97
CA VAL A 178 10.02 1.06 -6.32
C VAL A 178 10.60 0.05 -7.29
N LEU A 179 11.64 -0.68 -6.89
CA LEU A 179 12.35 -1.64 -7.75
C LEU A 179 11.42 -2.69 -8.39
N PRO A 180 10.39 -3.25 -7.70
CA PRO A 180 9.50 -4.24 -8.31
C PRO A 180 8.73 -3.71 -9.54
N PHE A 181 8.59 -2.38 -9.66
CA PHE A 181 7.82 -1.73 -10.71
C PHE A 181 8.67 -1.05 -11.77
N SER A 182 9.95 -0.77 -11.48
CA SER A 182 10.78 0.14 -12.29
C SER A 182 10.93 -0.30 -13.75
N THR A 183 10.95 -1.60 -14.02
CA THR A 183 11.07 -2.17 -15.37
C THR A 183 9.74 -2.27 -16.12
N LYS A 184 8.61 -2.16 -15.41
CA LYS A 184 7.24 -2.26 -15.98
C LYS A 184 6.67 -0.88 -16.36
N LEU A 185 7.30 0.22 -15.95
CA LEU A 185 6.87 1.59 -16.25
C LEU A 185 6.96 1.92 -17.75
N ILE A 186 5.97 2.66 -18.26
CA ILE A 186 5.88 3.03 -19.68
C ILE A 186 5.60 4.52 -19.87
N LYS A 187 6.19 5.09 -20.93
CA LYS A 187 6.01 6.50 -21.32
C LYS A 187 4.74 6.76 -22.16
N ASN A 188 4.18 5.72 -22.76
CA ASN A 188 3.13 5.82 -23.78
C ASN A 188 1.90 6.65 -23.31
N PRO A 189 1.54 7.77 -23.96
CA PRO A 189 0.36 8.57 -23.59
C PRO A 189 -0.97 7.78 -23.60
N ALA A 190 -1.09 6.76 -24.45
CA ALA A 190 -2.28 5.92 -24.50
C ALA A 190 -2.52 5.17 -23.17
N CYS A 191 -1.45 4.90 -22.40
CA CYS A 191 -1.53 4.34 -21.04
C CYS A 191 -2.43 5.19 -20.15
N TYR A 192 -2.19 6.50 -20.11
CA TYR A 192 -2.90 7.43 -19.21
C TYR A 192 -4.30 7.76 -19.72
N GLN A 193 -4.52 7.71 -21.03
CA GLN A 193 -5.88 7.79 -21.59
C GLN A 193 -6.70 6.57 -21.18
N HIS A 194 -6.11 5.38 -21.20
CA HIS A 194 -6.78 4.16 -20.73
C HIS A 194 -7.02 4.17 -19.22
N LEU A 195 -6.06 4.65 -18.43
CA LEU A 195 -6.25 4.87 -16.99
C LEU A 195 -7.38 5.87 -16.68
N GLN A 196 -7.55 6.90 -17.50
CA GLN A 196 -8.71 7.81 -17.41
C GLN A 196 -10.02 7.13 -17.79
N PHE A 197 -10.03 6.42 -18.92
CA PHE A 197 -11.20 5.69 -19.41
C PHE A 197 -11.71 4.67 -18.39
N THR A 198 -10.79 3.99 -17.70
CA THR A 198 -11.10 3.01 -16.66
C THR A 198 -11.39 3.65 -15.30
N GLY A 199 -11.37 4.98 -15.18
CA GLY A 199 -11.69 5.68 -13.94
C GLY A 199 -10.60 5.60 -12.87
N CYS A 200 -9.37 5.22 -13.20
CA CYS A 200 -8.25 5.09 -12.27
C CYS A 200 -7.60 6.44 -11.91
N GLY A 201 -7.83 7.48 -12.70
CA GLY A 201 -7.27 8.80 -12.43
C GLY A 201 -7.67 9.84 -13.45
N THR A 202 -7.26 11.08 -13.18
CA THR A 202 -7.53 12.24 -14.01
C THR A 202 -6.26 13.05 -14.21
N PRO A 203 -6.08 13.71 -15.36
CA PRO A 203 -5.01 14.68 -15.54
C PRO A 203 -5.17 15.80 -14.52
N ARG A 204 -4.04 16.30 -14.01
CA ARG A 204 -4.00 17.47 -13.13
C ARG A 204 -3.24 18.59 -13.83
N MET A 205 -3.63 19.83 -13.53
CA MET A 205 -3.04 21.02 -14.17
C MET A 205 -1.58 21.24 -13.81
N ASN A 206 -1.19 20.93 -12.56
CA ASN A 206 0.16 21.20 -12.06
C ASN A 206 1.00 19.93 -12.12
N ALA A 207 2.11 19.95 -12.85
CA ALA A 207 3.08 18.85 -12.80
C ALA A 207 3.81 18.84 -11.45
N LEU A 208 3.91 17.68 -10.81
CA LEU A 208 4.79 17.43 -9.67
C LEU A 208 6.05 16.72 -10.16
N THR A 209 7.21 17.28 -9.83
CA THR A 209 8.48 16.61 -10.06
C THR A 209 8.73 15.60 -8.94
N LEU A 210 9.35 14.46 -9.26
CA LEU A 210 9.68 13.45 -8.27
C LEU A 210 10.69 13.99 -7.24
N GLU A 211 11.61 14.83 -7.71
CA GLU A 211 12.55 15.58 -6.90
C GLU A 211 11.82 16.48 -5.90
N GLY A 212 10.76 17.18 -6.33
CA GLY A 212 9.98 18.06 -5.47
C GLY A 212 9.23 17.30 -4.38
N ILE A 213 8.69 16.13 -4.71
CA ILE A 213 8.03 15.22 -3.75
C ILE A 213 9.03 14.71 -2.70
N LEU A 214 10.21 14.27 -3.14
CA LEU A 214 11.26 13.80 -2.25
C LEU A 214 11.82 14.94 -1.39
N ALA A 215 11.98 16.13 -1.98
CA ALA A 215 12.43 17.34 -1.31
C ALA A 215 11.45 17.79 -0.22
N SER A 216 10.14 17.64 -0.42
CA SER A 216 9.14 18.03 0.59
C SER A 216 8.99 16.98 1.69
N THR A 217 8.94 15.70 1.32
CA THR A 217 8.65 14.59 2.24
C THR A 217 9.88 14.23 3.10
N TYR A 218 11.06 14.22 2.48
CA TYR A 218 12.32 13.79 3.08
C TYR A 218 13.40 14.89 2.99
N SER A 219 13.00 16.18 3.10
CA SER A 219 13.91 17.35 3.11
C SER A 219 15.19 17.11 3.92
N GLY A 220 15.08 16.49 5.11
CA GLY A 220 16.21 16.23 5.99
C GLY A 220 17.33 15.38 5.37
N LEU A 221 17.01 14.51 4.42
CA LEU A 221 18.00 13.71 3.69
C LEU A 221 18.74 14.49 2.61
N PHE A 222 18.18 15.64 2.20
CA PHE A 222 18.63 16.45 1.08
C PHE A 222 19.09 17.85 1.52
N LEU A 223 19.70 17.93 2.70
CA LEU A 223 20.36 19.14 3.20
C LEU A 223 21.86 19.12 2.88
N LYS A 224 22.40 20.26 2.46
CA LYS A 224 23.85 20.53 2.33
C LYS A 224 24.52 20.77 3.69
N GLY A 225 23.71 21.03 4.72
CA GLY A 225 24.20 21.46 6.02
C GLY A 225 24.73 22.88 6.02
N PHE A 226 25.14 23.34 7.19
CA PHE A 226 25.67 24.66 7.47
C PHE A 226 26.78 24.57 8.51
N ASP A 227 27.62 25.61 8.58
CA ASP A 227 28.74 25.68 9.51
C ASP A 227 28.27 25.98 10.93
N LYS A 228 29.00 25.50 11.94
CA LYS A 228 28.62 25.68 13.35
C LYS A 228 28.48 27.15 13.74
N SER A 229 29.25 28.03 13.10
CA SER A 229 29.20 29.48 13.30
C SER A 229 27.84 30.10 12.94
N GLU A 230 27.05 29.48 12.07
CA GLU A 230 25.71 30.00 11.72
C GLU A 230 24.75 30.05 12.91
N ILE A 231 24.90 29.11 13.86
CA ILE A 231 24.11 29.08 15.10
C ILE A 231 24.41 30.31 15.97
N GLU A 232 25.70 30.65 16.09
CA GLU A 232 26.14 31.83 16.83
C GLU A 232 25.76 33.12 16.10
N ASN A 233 25.98 33.18 14.77
CA ASN A 233 25.65 34.33 13.93
C ASN A 233 24.16 34.69 13.97
N LYS A 234 23.28 33.69 13.94
CA LYS A 234 21.83 33.88 14.06
C LYS A 234 21.34 34.01 15.51
N GLN A 235 22.24 33.94 16.49
CA GLN A 235 21.93 34.07 17.92
C GLN A 235 20.84 33.07 18.36
N ILE A 236 20.99 31.80 17.97
CA ILE A 236 20.06 30.73 18.37
C ILE A 236 20.37 30.34 19.82
N SER A 237 19.42 30.55 20.73
CA SER A 237 19.68 30.51 22.18
C SER A 237 19.97 29.11 22.71
N ILE A 238 19.47 28.08 22.03
CA ILE A 238 19.66 26.66 22.39
C ILE A 238 21.02 26.07 21.98
N GLY A 239 21.85 26.83 21.25
CA GLY A 239 23.15 26.35 20.76
C GLY A 239 23.03 25.09 19.89
N LEU A 240 23.96 24.13 20.07
CA LEU A 240 24.01 22.87 19.32
C LEU A 240 23.27 21.72 20.03
N ASP A 241 22.01 21.94 20.38
CA ASP A 241 21.17 20.90 20.97
C ASP A 241 21.04 19.69 20.02
N THR A 242 21.48 18.51 20.49
CA THR A 242 21.44 17.25 19.75
C THR A 242 20.03 16.75 19.40
N ASN A 243 18.99 17.30 20.04
CA ASN A 243 17.59 17.01 19.74
C ASN A 243 17.12 17.68 18.44
N LEU A 244 17.73 18.82 18.08
CA LEU A 244 17.40 19.60 16.90
C LEU A 244 18.50 19.64 15.84
N PHE A 245 19.74 19.36 16.21
CA PHE A 245 20.87 19.38 15.29
C PHE A 245 21.58 18.04 15.26
N MET A 246 22.13 17.70 14.10
CA MET A 246 22.93 16.49 13.89
C MET A 246 24.02 16.77 12.85
N ILE A 247 25.05 15.91 12.79
CA ILE A 247 26.03 15.96 11.70
C ILE A 247 25.29 15.80 10.37
N CYS A 248 25.67 16.61 9.38
CA CYS A 248 25.03 16.58 8.08
C CYS A 248 25.26 15.23 7.40
N LEU A 249 24.17 14.64 6.90
CA LEU A 249 24.17 13.35 6.22
C LEU A 249 24.93 13.41 4.88
N ASN A 250 25.09 14.60 4.31
CA ASN A 250 25.73 14.82 3.02
C ASN A 250 27.14 15.43 3.13
N ASP A 251 27.55 15.88 4.31
CA ASP A 251 28.84 16.53 4.56
C ASP A 251 29.24 16.37 6.04
N SER A 252 30.24 15.54 6.33
CA SER A 252 30.64 15.23 7.71
C SER A 252 31.24 16.42 8.47
N GLU A 253 31.63 17.50 7.78
CA GLU A 253 32.19 18.70 8.40
C GLU A 253 31.10 19.69 8.85
N LYS A 254 29.86 19.52 8.36
CA LYS A 254 28.74 20.43 8.60
C LYS A 254 27.70 19.85 9.54
N ILE A 255 26.82 20.74 10.01
CA ILE A 255 25.66 20.40 10.83
C ILE A 255 24.39 20.61 10.02
N GLN A 256 23.35 19.85 10.32
CA GLN A 256 22.02 20.03 9.76
C GLN A 256 20.95 20.01 10.85
N VAL A 257 19.75 20.47 10.51
CA VAL A 257 18.57 20.30 11.34
C VAL A 257 18.12 18.83 11.31
N ARG A 258 17.80 18.29 12.48
CA ARG A 258 17.37 16.91 12.71
C ARG A 258 15.86 16.75 12.46
N ALA A 259 15.41 17.00 11.24
CA ALA A 259 14.02 16.82 10.86
C ALA A 259 13.89 16.48 9.37
N ASN A 260 12.91 15.62 9.02
CA ASN A 260 12.68 15.20 7.64
C ASN A 260 11.84 16.21 6.85
N ASN A 261 10.97 16.95 7.51
CA ASN A 261 10.11 17.97 6.90
C ASN A 261 9.73 19.00 7.98
N LEU A 262 8.99 20.04 7.58
CA LEU A 262 8.58 21.10 8.50
C LEU A 262 7.61 20.61 9.58
N GLU A 263 6.74 19.64 9.28
CA GLU A 263 5.77 19.09 10.23
C GLU A 263 6.49 18.40 11.40
N VAL A 264 7.45 17.52 11.09
CA VAL A 264 8.31 16.85 12.08
C VAL A 264 9.15 17.86 12.87
N LEU A 265 9.60 18.93 12.22
CA LEU A 265 10.34 20.00 12.90
C LEU A 265 9.45 20.75 13.91
N ASP A 266 8.22 21.07 13.53
CA ASP A 266 7.25 21.74 14.39
C ASP A 266 6.84 20.87 15.59
N GLU A 267 6.69 19.57 15.39
CA GLU A 267 6.49 18.61 16.48
C GLU A 267 7.67 18.58 17.45
N ARG A 268 8.91 18.62 16.93
CA ARG A 268 10.11 18.70 17.77
C ARG A 268 10.20 20.02 18.54
N PHE A 269 9.82 21.14 17.94
CA PHE A 269 9.78 22.42 18.66
C PHE A 269 8.84 22.36 19.86
N LYS A 270 7.65 21.78 19.68
CA LYS A 270 6.68 21.59 20.77
C LYS A 270 7.21 20.64 21.84
N ALA A 271 7.79 19.52 21.45
CA ALA A 271 8.30 18.51 22.39
C ALA A 271 9.47 19.02 23.25
N ASN A 272 10.29 19.92 22.71
CA ASN A 272 11.49 20.45 23.39
C ASN A 272 11.28 21.86 23.99
N GLY A 273 10.07 22.43 23.91
CA GLY A 273 9.76 23.73 24.50
C GLY A 273 10.56 24.90 23.90
N ILE A 274 10.78 24.88 22.59
CA ILE A 274 11.62 25.86 21.90
C ILE A 274 10.87 27.19 21.75
N ASN A 275 11.53 28.30 22.09
CA ASN A 275 10.93 29.64 21.99
C ASN A 275 10.69 30.05 20.53
N GLU A 276 9.72 30.94 20.30
CA GLU A 276 9.28 31.32 18.95
C GLU A 276 10.38 31.95 18.09
N ASP A 277 11.28 32.74 18.69
CA ASP A 277 12.39 33.40 17.99
C ASP A 277 13.38 32.37 17.42
N ASP A 278 13.77 31.39 18.21
CA ASP A 278 14.61 30.28 17.75
C ASP A 278 13.90 29.41 16.71
N GLN A 279 12.59 29.18 16.86
CA GLN A 279 11.86 28.42 15.85
C GLN A 279 11.91 29.09 14.47
N VAL A 280 11.75 30.42 14.40
CA VAL A 280 11.85 31.17 13.13
C VAL A 280 13.25 31.01 12.53
N LYS A 281 14.30 31.24 13.32
CA LYS A 281 15.70 31.13 12.87
C LYS A 281 16.05 29.72 12.38
N ILE A 282 15.60 28.69 13.10
CA ILE A 282 15.88 27.29 12.74
C ILE A 282 15.13 26.91 11.45
N ARG A 283 13.89 27.39 11.26
CA ARG A 283 13.15 27.19 10.00
C ARG A 283 13.87 27.85 8.82
N GLU A 284 14.43 29.06 8.99
CA GLU A 284 15.21 29.72 7.94
C GLU A 284 16.43 28.88 7.53
N ILE A 285 17.22 28.41 8.51
CA ILE A 285 18.39 27.57 8.25
C ILE A 285 17.98 26.27 7.53
N PHE A 286 16.88 25.65 7.98
CA PHE A 286 16.35 24.43 7.35
C PHE A 286 15.98 24.63 5.88
N GLN A 287 15.53 25.83 5.50
CA GLN A 287 15.20 26.15 4.11
C GLN A 287 16.42 26.53 3.27
N MET A 288 17.37 27.28 3.83
CA MET A 288 18.59 27.72 3.12
C MET A 288 19.48 26.55 2.71
N GLY A 289 19.55 25.50 3.53
CA GLY A 289 20.44 24.37 3.32
C GLY A 289 19.96 23.32 2.31
N LYS A 290 18.91 23.56 1.51
CA LYS A 290 18.32 22.52 0.65
C LYS A 290 19.12 22.29 -0.63
N MET A 291 19.22 21.02 -1.03
CA MET A 291 19.71 20.62 -2.35
C MET A 291 18.73 21.06 -3.46
N SER A 292 19.26 21.36 -4.64
CA SER A 292 18.47 21.59 -5.85
C SER A 292 17.83 20.28 -6.33
N HIS A 293 16.87 20.38 -7.26
CA HIS A 293 16.27 19.19 -7.86
C HIS A 293 17.31 18.28 -8.53
N ASP A 294 18.27 18.85 -9.26
CA ASP A 294 19.32 18.08 -9.92
C ASP A 294 20.20 17.33 -8.91
N GLU A 295 20.60 18.00 -7.82
CA GLU A 295 21.37 17.38 -6.74
C GLU A 295 20.59 16.25 -6.04
N ILE A 296 19.27 16.40 -5.86
CA ILE A 296 18.41 15.36 -5.28
C ILE A 296 18.33 14.15 -6.20
N ARG A 297 18.14 14.37 -7.51
CA ARG A 297 18.13 13.30 -8.50
C ARG A 297 19.47 12.56 -8.50
N GLU A 298 20.58 13.27 -8.61
CA GLU A 298 21.93 12.70 -8.57
C GLU A 298 22.18 11.89 -7.30
N LYS A 299 21.76 12.43 -6.13
CA LYS A 299 21.84 11.72 -4.86
C LYS A 299 21.04 10.42 -4.88
N CYS A 300 19.79 10.44 -5.32
CA CYS A 300 18.96 9.23 -5.38
C CYS A 300 19.54 8.18 -6.34
N VAL A 301 20.04 8.61 -7.50
CA VAL A 301 20.71 7.73 -8.47
C VAL A 301 22.01 7.16 -7.92
N SER A 302 22.77 7.93 -7.16
CA SER A 302 23.99 7.44 -6.48
C SER A 302 23.68 6.38 -5.42
N ILE A 303 22.54 6.49 -4.73
CA ILE A 303 22.07 5.51 -3.74
C ILE A 303 21.58 4.24 -4.45
N ARG A 304 20.77 4.40 -5.51
CA ARG A 304 20.24 3.30 -6.34
C ARG A 304 20.24 3.68 -7.82
N PRO A 305 21.14 3.11 -8.65
CA PRO A 305 21.26 3.49 -10.07
C PRO A 305 19.99 3.29 -10.90
N TYR A 306 19.16 2.29 -10.59
CA TYR A 306 17.91 2.04 -11.31
C TYR A 306 16.87 3.16 -11.15
N MET A 307 17.07 4.09 -10.21
CA MET A 307 16.19 5.26 -10.09
C MET A 307 16.32 6.22 -11.26
N ALA A 308 17.44 6.21 -12.00
CA ALA A 308 17.63 7.10 -13.15
C ALA A 308 16.49 6.98 -14.19
N PRO A 309 16.17 5.79 -14.73
CA PRO A 309 15.02 5.63 -15.62
C PRO A 309 13.67 5.91 -14.95
N VAL A 310 13.55 5.78 -13.63
CA VAL A 310 12.32 6.12 -12.90
C VAL A 310 12.08 7.64 -12.92
N PHE A 311 13.11 8.45 -12.65
CA PHE A 311 13.04 9.91 -12.74
C PHE A 311 12.74 10.38 -14.17
N GLU A 312 13.40 9.77 -15.16
CA GLU A 312 13.17 10.06 -16.57
C GLU A 312 11.72 9.74 -16.96
N LEU A 313 11.24 8.53 -16.68
CA LEU A 313 9.86 8.14 -16.99
C LEU A 313 8.84 8.99 -16.24
N TRP A 314 9.07 9.33 -14.97
CA TRP A 314 8.19 10.24 -14.22
C TRP A 314 8.04 11.60 -14.91
N THR A 315 9.14 12.14 -15.43
CA THR A 315 9.20 13.46 -16.05
C THR A 315 8.66 13.46 -17.47
N GLU A 316 9.00 12.43 -18.26
CA GLU A 316 8.70 12.36 -19.68
C GLU A 316 7.33 11.76 -20.01
N SER A 317 6.69 11.11 -19.03
CA SER A 317 5.33 10.60 -19.14
C SER A 317 4.34 11.53 -18.42
N GLN A 318 3.06 11.16 -18.43
CA GLN A 318 2.03 11.92 -17.72
C GLN A 318 1.98 11.61 -16.21
N MET A 319 2.87 10.77 -15.65
CA MET A 319 2.89 10.49 -14.19
C MET A 319 2.97 11.77 -13.35
N ASN A 320 3.83 12.71 -13.76
CA ASN A 320 3.99 14.00 -13.07
C ASN A 320 2.68 14.82 -13.00
N SER A 321 1.74 14.57 -13.91
CA SER A 321 0.51 15.33 -14.12
C SER A 321 -0.72 14.42 -14.09
N PHE A 322 -0.65 13.32 -13.34
CA PHE A 322 -1.76 12.40 -13.15
C PHE A 322 -2.14 12.31 -11.67
N SER A 323 -3.43 12.52 -11.36
CA SER A 323 -4.00 12.34 -10.02
C SER A 323 -4.81 11.06 -10.01
N LEU A 324 -4.64 10.22 -8.99
CA LEU A 324 -5.42 9.00 -8.83
C LEU A 324 -6.81 9.31 -8.28
N THR A 325 -7.79 8.52 -8.73
CA THR A 325 -9.09 8.41 -8.03
C THR A 325 -8.96 7.45 -6.85
N SER A 326 -9.99 7.33 -6.02
CA SER A 326 -10.02 6.30 -4.97
C SER A 326 -9.82 4.89 -5.51
N VAL A 327 -10.41 4.56 -6.67
CA VAL A 327 -10.21 3.27 -7.37
C VAL A 327 -8.75 3.09 -7.79
N GLY A 328 -8.14 4.13 -8.38
CA GLY A 328 -6.72 4.09 -8.76
C GLY A 328 -5.79 3.91 -7.56
N MET A 329 -6.08 4.58 -6.44
CA MET A 329 -5.34 4.43 -5.19
C MET A 329 -5.47 3.01 -4.62
N ALA A 330 -6.68 2.45 -4.56
CA ALA A 330 -6.91 1.09 -4.09
C ALA A 330 -6.20 0.03 -4.95
N ILE A 331 -6.22 0.17 -6.28
CA ILE A 331 -5.50 -0.74 -7.18
C ILE A 331 -3.98 -0.58 -7.01
N GLY A 332 -3.47 0.66 -6.94
CA GLY A 332 -2.04 0.93 -6.73
C GLY A 332 -1.55 0.38 -5.40
N HIS A 333 -2.32 0.57 -4.33
CA HIS A 333 -2.09 0.01 -3.00
C HIS A 333 -2.03 -1.51 -3.02
N ALA A 334 -3.06 -2.18 -3.56
CA ALA A 334 -3.10 -3.64 -3.63
C ALA A 334 -1.94 -4.20 -4.46
N ASN A 335 -1.53 -3.50 -5.52
CA ASN A 335 -0.39 -3.89 -6.35
C ASN A 335 0.95 -3.75 -5.63
N ILE A 336 1.10 -2.79 -4.70
CA ILE A 336 2.25 -2.71 -3.80
C ILE A 336 2.21 -3.86 -2.79
N LYS A 337 1.07 -4.04 -2.13
CA LYS A 337 0.89 -5.07 -1.09
C LYS A 337 1.23 -6.46 -1.63
N ARG A 338 0.73 -6.85 -2.81
CA ARG A 338 0.99 -8.18 -3.38
C ARG A 338 2.46 -8.49 -3.62
N LEU A 339 3.27 -7.49 -3.97
CA LEU A 339 4.70 -7.69 -4.25
C LEU A 339 5.60 -7.50 -3.02
N THR A 340 5.10 -6.84 -1.97
CA THR A 340 5.88 -6.51 -0.77
C THR A 340 5.42 -7.23 0.49
N GLY A 341 4.33 -7.98 0.41
CA GLY A 341 3.72 -8.77 1.50
C GLY A 341 2.85 -7.92 2.43
N GLU A 342 3.41 -6.84 2.98
CA GLU A 342 2.73 -5.98 3.94
C GLU A 342 2.79 -4.50 3.54
N PHE A 343 1.67 -3.81 3.72
CA PHE A 343 1.54 -2.38 3.51
C PHE A 343 0.53 -1.77 4.51
N ALA A 344 0.52 -0.44 4.65
CA ALA A 344 -0.39 0.22 5.58
C ALA A 344 -1.86 0.08 5.14
N SER A 345 -2.79 0.26 6.08
CA SER A 345 -4.23 0.11 5.81
C SER A 345 -4.72 1.06 4.72
N LEU A 346 -5.54 0.55 3.79
CA LEU A 346 -6.12 1.33 2.70
C LEU A 346 -6.99 2.50 3.21
N SER A 347 -7.64 2.33 4.37
CA SER A 347 -8.49 3.35 5.01
C SER A 347 -7.77 4.65 5.36
N ILE A 348 -6.43 4.68 5.36
CA ILE A 348 -5.66 5.92 5.52
C ILE A 348 -5.94 6.89 4.36
N TRP A 349 -6.20 6.38 3.16
CA TRP A 349 -6.34 7.16 1.92
C TRP A 349 -7.75 7.22 1.38
N ILE A 350 -8.65 6.37 1.86
CA ILE A 350 -10.05 6.32 1.43
C ILE A 350 -10.92 6.52 2.66
N ASN A 351 -11.58 7.69 2.73
CA ASN A 351 -12.47 8.09 3.82
C ASN A 351 -13.76 8.71 3.28
#